data_AF-A0A317Z3W3-F1
#
_entry.id   AF-A0A317Z3W3-F1
#
_cell.length_a   1.000
_cell.length_b   1.000
_cell.length_c   1.000
_cell.angle_alpha   90.00
_cell.angle_beta   90.00
_cell.angle_gamma   90.00
#
_symmetry.space_group_name_H-M   'P 1'
#
loop_
_entity.id
_entity.type
_entity.pdbx_description
1 polymer ?
#
loop_
_entity_poly.entity_id
_entity_poly.type
_entity_poly.pdbx_seq_one_letter_code
_entity_poly.pdbx_strand_id
1 'polypeptide(L)' 'HESAMESYQDATEDEKIVKKDKSIKAQDKEIKKLQKEINSALTMIRKGYKAKDKNEIQKGRQSLSNINVKTTNA' A
#
# COMPACT_ATOMS: atom_id res chain seq x y z
N HIS A 1 4.84 -13.18 -0.22
CA HIS A 1 4.72 -11.71 -0.20
C HIS A 1 3.63 -11.19 -1.14
N GLU A 2 3.29 -11.91 -2.21
CA GLU A 2 2.13 -11.65 -3.10
C GLU A 2 0.76 -11.90 -2.41
N SER A 3 0.74 -12.86 -1.48
CA SER A 3 -0.49 -13.39 -0.88
C SER A 3 -1.39 -12.37 -0.18
N ALA A 4 -0.85 -11.33 0.46
CA ALA A 4 -1.68 -10.38 1.21
C ALA A 4 -2.42 -9.37 0.30
N MET A 5 -1.85 -9.05 -0.86
CA MET A 5 -2.51 -8.15 -1.82
C MET A 5 -3.57 -8.90 -2.62
N GLU A 6 -3.24 -10.10 -3.07
CA GLU A 6 -4.19 -10.99 -3.76
C GLU A 6 -5.39 -11.30 -2.86
N SER A 7 -5.17 -11.63 -1.59
CA SER A 7 -6.27 -11.90 -0.65
C SER A 7 -7.20 -10.71 -0.42
N TYR A 8 -6.68 -9.47 -0.41
CA TYR A 8 -7.54 -8.28 -0.30
C TYR A 8 -8.32 -8.05 -1.59
N GLN A 9 -7.67 -8.21 -2.74
CA GLN A 9 -8.31 -8.04 -4.03
C GLN A 9 -9.44 -9.05 -4.20
N ASP A 10 -9.20 -10.33 -3.93
CA ASP A 10 -10.21 -11.41 -3.94
C ASP A 10 -11.35 -11.16 -2.93
N ALA A 11 -11.06 -10.67 -1.73
CA ALA A 11 -12.09 -10.36 -0.73
C ALA A 11 -12.96 -9.14 -1.11
N THR A 12 -12.48 -8.28 -2.02
CA THR A 12 -13.21 -7.10 -2.51
C THR A 12 -13.89 -7.31 -3.87
N GLU A 13 -13.63 -8.44 -4.53
CA GLU A 13 -14.28 -8.84 -5.80
C GLU A 13 -15.76 -9.17 -5.66
N ASP A 14 -16.27 -9.29 -4.43
CA ASP A 14 -17.71 -9.16 -4.15
C ASP A 14 -18.13 -7.67 -4.25
N GLU A 15 -17.81 -7.07 -5.41
CA GLU A 15 -17.84 -5.65 -5.72
C GLU A 15 -19.20 -5.00 -5.45
N LYS A 16 -20.28 -5.78 -5.33
CA LYS A 16 -21.64 -5.32 -5.08
C LYS A 16 -21.83 -4.74 -3.67
N ILE A 17 -21.04 -5.18 -2.68
CA ILE A 17 -21.16 -4.71 -1.29
C ILE A 17 -20.33 -3.43 -1.09
N VAL A 18 -19.07 -3.41 -1.52
CA VAL A 18 -18.20 -2.23 -1.47
C VAL A 18 -18.81 -1.06 -2.28
N LYS A 19 -19.51 -1.34 -3.38
CA LYS A 19 -20.10 -0.29 -4.23
C LYS A 19 -21.32 0.43 -3.63
N LYS A 20 -21.92 -0.03 -2.52
CA LYS A 20 -23.13 0.61 -1.96
C LYS A 20 -22.87 1.56 -0.79
N ASP A 21 -21.82 1.34 -0.01
CA ASP A 21 -21.51 2.15 1.17
C ASP A 21 -20.40 3.18 0.88
N LYS A 22 -20.67 4.47 1.12
CA LYS A 22 -19.70 5.57 0.89
C LYS A 22 -18.50 5.49 1.83
N SER A 23 -18.67 5.00 3.05
CA SER A 23 -17.60 4.82 4.03
C SER A 23 -16.65 3.72 3.60
N ILE A 24 -17.20 2.57 3.19
CA ILE A 24 -16.40 1.42 2.72
C ILE A 24 -15.64 1.78 1.44
N LYS A 25 -16.23 2.55 0.51
CA LYS A 25 -15.50 3.07 -0.66
C LYS A 25 -14.33 3.98 -0.30
N ALA A 26 -14.50 4.84 0.69
CA ALA A 26 -13.44 5.74 1.13
C ALA A 26 -12.28 4.95 1.74
N GLN A 27 -12.59 3.95 2.56
CA GLN A 27 -11.61 3.03 3.15
C GLN A 27 -10.90 2.20 2.09
N ASP A 28 -11.62 1.62 1.11
CA ASP A 28 -11.00 0.88 0.00
C ASP A 28 -10.04 1.76 -0.82
N LYS A 29 -10.42 3.01 -1.08
CA LYS A 29 -9.55 3.96 -1.78
C LYS A 29 -8.30 4.29 -0.97
N GLU A 30 -8.43 4.45 0.35
CA GLU A 30 -7.28 4.66 1.24
C GLU A 30 -6.37 3.41 1.27
N ILE A 31 -6.93 2.20 1.37
CA ILE A 31 -6.18 0.95 1.36
C ILE A 31 -5.41 0.79 0.05
N LYS A 32 -6.06 1.01 -1.10
CA LYS A 32 -5.40 0.97 -2.43
C LYS A 32 -4.29 2.01 -2.55
N LYS A 33 -4.48 3.20 -1.98
CA LYS A 33 -3.45 4.24 -1.94
C LYS A 33 -2.26 3.78 -1.10
N LEU A 34 -2.50 3.25 0.10
CA LEU A 34 -1.45 2.71 0.99
C LEU A 34 -0.67 1.58 0.32
N GLN A 35 -1.35 0.63 -0.32
CA GLN A 35 -0.71 -0.46 -1.07
C GLN A 35 0.21 0.08 -2.17
N LYS A 36 -0.23 1.11 -2.92
CA LYS A 36 0.59 1.74 -3.96
C LYS A 36 1.82 2.45 -3.40
N GLU A 37 1.66 3.18 -2.29
CA GLU A 37 2.76 3.87 -1.62
C GLU A 37 3.81 2.89 -1.08
N ILE A 38 3.37 1.81 -0.42
CA ILE A 38 4.23 0.73 0.07
C ILE A 38 5.01 0.09 -1.08
N ASN A 39 4.32 -0.30 -2.16
CA ASN A 39 4.97 -0.96 -3.30
C ASN A 39 5.98 -0.04 -4.01
N SER A 40 5.66 1.24 -4.13
CA SER A 40 6.58 2.22 -4.71
C SER A 40 7.85 2.36 -3.87
N ALA A 41 7.70 2.44 -2.54
CA ALA A 41 8.82 2.53 -1.62
C ALA A 41 9.70 1.27 -1.62
N LEU A 42 9.08 0.07 -1.59
CA LEU A 42 9.80 -1.19 -1.71
C LEU A 42 10.52 -1.32 -3.07
N THR A 43 9.93 -0.80 -4.14
CA THR A 43 10.57 -0.79 -5.46
C THR A 43 11.82 0.08 -5.48
N MET A 44 11.77 1.28 -4.88
CA MET A 44 12.95 2.14 -4.72
C MET A 44 14.05 1.44 -3.93
N ILE A 45 13.71 0.82 -2.80
CA ILE A 45 14.69 0.05 -1.99
C ILE A 45 15.32 -1.08 -2.81
N ARG A 46 14.52 -1.88 -3.52
CA ARG A 46 15.01 -2.99 -4.36
C ARG A 46 15.92 -2.49 -5.48
N LYS A 47 15.55 -1.40 -6.16
CA LYS A 47 16.38 -0.77 -7.19
C LYS A 47 17.70 -0.27 -6.62
N GLY A 48 17.65 0.41 -5.48
CA GLY A 48 18.83 0.89 -4.78
C GLY A 48 19.80 -0.23 -4.40
N TYR A 49 19.31 -1.36 -3.90
CA TYR A 49 20.19 -2.53 -3.64
C TYR A 49 20.81 -3.10 -4.92
N LYS A 50 20.03 -3.24 -6.00
CA LYS A 50 20.55 -3.72 -7.30
C LYS A 50 21.62 -2.80 -7.88
N ALA A 51 21.42 -1.49 -7.78
CA ALA A 51 22.34 -0.47 -8.28
C ALA A 51 23.45 -0.09 -7.28
N LYS A 52 23.41 -0.63 -6.05
CA LYS A 52 24.23 -0.18 -4.89
C LYS A 52 24.10 1.32 -4.58
N ASP A 53 22.94 1.91 -4.90
CA ASP A 53 22.62 3.32 -4.65
C ASP A 53 22.01 3.48 -3.25
N LYS A 54 22.82 4.02 -2.32
CA LYS A 54 22.40 4.28 -0.94
C LYS A 54 21.34 5.37 -0.83
N ASN A 55 21.33 6.34 -1.75
CA ASN A 55 20.36 7.43 -1.73
C ASN A 55 18.96 6.91 -2.09
N GLU A 56 18.87 6.04 -3.09
CA GLU A 56 17.61 5.42 -3.50
C GLU A 56 17.04 4.52 -2.40
N ILE A 57 17.89 3.76 -1.71
CA ILE A 57 17.51 2.97 -0.52
C ILE A 57 16.96 3.90 0.57
N GLN A 58 17.65 5.00 0.87
CA GLN A 58 17.25 5.92 1.92
C GLN A 58 15.93 6.64 1.59
N LYS A 59 15.74 7.06 0.34
CA LYS A 59 14.46 7.63 -0.13
C LYS A 59 13.32 6.64 0.08
N GLY A 60 13.50 5.38 -0.34
CA GLY A 60 12.46 4.36 -0.15
C GLY A 60 12.17 4.08 1.34
N ARG A 61 13.20 4.05 2.21
CA ARG A 61 12.99 3.91 3.67
C ARG A 61 12.25 5.10 4.27
N GLN A 62 12.57 6.31 3.84
CA GLN A 62 11.89 7.51 4.29
C GLN A 62 10.43 7.55 3.79
N SER A 63 10.18 7.13 2.55
CA SER A 63 8.83 6.96 2.04
C SER A 63 8.00 6.03 2.91
N LEU A 64 8.53 4.86 3.31
CA LEU A 64 7.85 3.93 4.23
C LEU A 64 7.57 4.57 5.60
N SER A 65 8.55 5.28 6.18
CA SER A 65 8.39 5.93 7.48
C SER A 65 7.33 7.04 7.47
N ASN A 66 7.04 7.62 6.31
CA ASN A 66 6.07 8.69 6.15
C ASN A 66 4.66 8.19 5.81
N ILE A 67 4.46 6.88 5.62
CA ILE A 67 3.14 6.31 5.38
C ILE A 67 2.35 6.41 6.68
N ASN A 68 1.40 7.33 6.69
CA ASN A 68 0.58 7.59 7.86
C ASN A 68 -0.67 6.70 7.80
N VAL A 69 -0.65 5.60 8.56
CA VAL A 69 -1.81 4.71 8.69
C VAL A 69 -2.72 5.31 9.75
N LYS A 70 -3.85 5.90 9.33
CA LYS A 70 -4.89 6.32 10.26
C LYS A 70 -5.57 5.05 10.80
N THR A 71 -5.13 4.59 11.96
CA THR A 71 -5.90 3.61 12.72
C THR A 71 -7.09 4.34 13.34
N THR A 72 -8.28 4.15 12.77
CA THR A 72 -9.50 4.46 13.50
C THR A 72 -9.51 3.48 14.68
N ASN A 73 -9.31 3.98 15.91
CA ASN A 73 -9.43 3.16 17.11
C ASN A 73 -10.77 2.43 17.08
N ALA A 74 -10.71 1.10 17.25
CA ALA A 74 -11.88 0.24 17.38
C ALA A 74 -12.69 0.58 18.65
#